data_AF-A0A7R9VYD4-F1
#
_entry.id   AF-A0A7R9VYD4-F1
#
_cell.length_a   1.000
_cell.length_b   1.000
_cell.length_c   1.000
_cell.angle_alpha   90.00
_cell.angle_beta   90.00
_cell.angle_gamma   90.00
#
_symmetry.space_group_name_H-M   'P 1'
#
loop_
_entity.id
_entity.type
_entity.pdbx_description
1 polymer ?
#
loop_
_entity_poly.entity_id
_entity_poly.type
_entity_poly.pdbx_seq_one_letter_code
_entity_poly.pdbx_strand_id
1 'polypeptide(L)'
;SSDLPLCGGKLRTHCGTEVEAELVFDCTGGRCRGTHLYASLAAVGGGGDRVGELPLPPWLLQKRGVPVTDTLQVPGCPCVFACGDCMASAFEKTAYTAELSAWLAARNALAALAATPEPGGCGGGDGGRGGSGGRGGRGGDVAAAAVVRPPPLLRWPQDLPRLTAGSALRPPSVQCVSLHRWDGVLQFNNLILTGIIPAVAKSLIDAWCTRAAAGGWLGRLLSLAWDANVYASTVAGSVVFSE
;
A
#
# COMPACT_ATOMS: atom_id res chain seq x y z
N SER A 1 -1.05 -2.63 -22.46
CA SER A 1 -1.09 -1.29 -23.02
C SER A 1 -0.40 -0.34 -22.05
N SER A 2 0.92 -0.30 -21.81
CA SER A 2 2.09 -0.88 -22.50
C SER A 2 1.85 -1.08 -23.99
N ASP A 3 1.42 0.00 -24.62
CA ASP A 3 1.54 0.08 -26.06
C ASP A 3 3.03 0.01 -26.32
N LEU A 4 3.42 -0.99 -27.11
CA LEU A 4 4.75 -1.10 -27.69
C LEU A 4 5.14 0.26 -28.26
N PRO A 5 6.45 0.59 -28.38
CA PRO A 5 6.87 1.80 -29.07
C PRO A 5 6.06 1.92 -30.37
N LEU A 6 5.32 3.02 -30.51
CA LEU A 6 4.63 3.33 -31.75
C LEU A 6 5.74 3.55 -32.77
N CYS A 7 6.04 2.53 -33.56
CA CYS A 7 7.03 2.61 -34.63
C CYS A 7 6.57 3.69 -35.62
N GLY A 8 7.33 4.78 -35.71
CA GLY A 8 7.17 5.86 -36.68
C GLY A 8 5.82 6.60 -36.63
N GLY A 9 5.83 7.89 -36.30
CA GLY A 9 4.61 8.69 -36.37
C GLY A 9 4.81 10.19 -36.22
N LYS A 10 3.82 10.95 -36.68
CA LYS A 10 3.69 12.37 -36.37
C LYS A 10 2.94 12.52 -35.05
N LEU A 11 3.58 13.10 -34.05
CA LEU A 11 2.94 13.49 -32.80
C LEU A 11 2.58 14.97 -32.84
N ARG A 12 1.42 15.31 -32.31
CA ARG A 12 1.04 16.71 -32.07
C ARG A 12 1.27 17.05 -30.60
N THR A 13 2.10 18.05 -30.34
CA THR A 13 2.33 18.58 -29.00
C THR A 13 1.08 19.32 -28.49
N HIS A 14 1.04 19.61 -27.18
CA HIS A 14 -0.05 20.39 -26.59
C HIS A 14 -0.21 21.80 -27.20
N CYS A 15 0.87 22.38 -27.75
CA CYS A 15 0.85 23.67 -28.42
C CYS A 15 0.54 23.57 -29.93
N GLY A 16 0.19 22.37 -30.42
CA GLY A 16 -0.21 22.15 -31.82
C GLY A 16 0.95 21.89 -32.79
N THR A 17 2.19 21.89 -32.33
CA THR A 17 3.37 21.57 -33.15
C THR A 17 3.38 20.10 -33.51
N GLU A 18 3.58 19.79 -34.79
CA GLU A 18 3.78 18.41 -35.24
C GLU A 18 5.27 18.05 -35.21
N VAL A 19 5.58 16.94 -34.57
CA VAL A 19 6.93 16.38 -34.45
C VAL A 19 6.91 15.01 -35.12
N GLU A 20 7.75 14.83 -36.13
CA GLU A 20 7.98 13.54 -36.78
C GLU A 20 9.14 12.83 -36.09
N ALA A 21 8.92 11.61 -35.64
CA ALA A 21 9.93 10.81 -34.97
C ALA A 21 9.85 9.34 -35.40
N GLU A 22 11.01 8.70 -35.56
CA GLU A 22 11.10 7.27 -35.81
C GLU A 22 10.69 6.45 -34.58
N LEU A 23 10.93 7.01 -33.39
CA LEU A 23 10.68 6.38 -32.11
C LEU A 23 10.05 7.37 -31.12
N VAL A 24 8.96 6.95 -30.50
CA VAL A 24 8.21 7.72 -29.51
C VAL A 24 8.14 6.93 -28.20
N PHE A 25 8.56 7.58 -27.11
CA PHE A 25 8.37 7.08 -25.75
C PHE A 25 7.35 7.95 -25.03
N ASP A 26 6.19 7.37 -24.68
CA ASP A 26 5.18 8.05 -23.87
C ASP A 26 5.51 7.92 -22.37
N CYS A 27 5.94 9.04 -21.78
CA CYS A 27 6.23 9.17 -20.36
C CYS A 27 5.18 10.01 -19.62
N THR A 28 3.98 10.21 -20.18
CA THR A 28 2.95 11.13 -19.62
C THR A 28 2.22 10.62 -18.37
N GLY A 29 2.69 9.51 -17.79
CA GLY A 29 2.25 8.98 -16.50
C GLY A 29 1.34 7.76 -16.60
N GLY A 30 1.34 6.94 -15.54
CA GLY A 30 0.52 5.74 -15.44
C GLY A 30 -0.94 6.07 -15.14
N ARG A 31 -1.87 5.43 -15.86
CA ARG A 31 -3.29 5.42 -15.45
C ARG A 31 -3.55 4.23 -14.54
N CYS A 32 -4.34 4.44 -13.49
CA CYS A 32 -4.74 3.35 -12.62
C CYS A 32 -5.66 2.39 -13.38
N ARG A 33 -5.20 1.15 -13.59
CA ARG A 33 -6.03 0.07 -14.14
C ARG A 33 -7.00 -0.56 -13.12
N GLY A 34 -6.97 -0.08 -11.87
CA GLY A 34 -7.82 -0.56 -10.79
C GLY A 34 -9.32 -0.34 -11.00
N THR A 35 -9.73 0.37 -12.05
CA THR A 35 -11.15 0.58 -12.37
C THR A 35 -11.88 -0.70 -12.73
N HIS A 36 -11.23 -1.66 -13.40
CA HIS A 36 -11.81 -2.98 -13.61
C HIS A 36 -11.93 -3.76 -12.29
N LEU A 37 -10.91 -3.63 -11.41
CA LEU A 37 -10.91 -4.31 -10.12
C LEU A 37 -12.03 -3.80 -9.20
N TYR A 38 -12.24 -2.48 -9.17
CA TYR A 38 -13.31 -1.87 -8.37
C TYR A 38 -14.70 -2.15 -8.93
N ALA A 39 -14.86 -2.14 -10.26
CA ALA A 39 -16.11 -2.55 -10.91
C ALA A 39 -16.47 -4.00 -10.57
N SER A 40 -15.48 -4.90 -10.56
CA SER A 40 -15.67 -6.30 -10.13
C SER A 40 -16.00 -6.41 -8.63
N LEU A 41 -15.34 -5.64 -7.76
CA LEU A 41 -15.64 -5.63 -6.32
C LEU A 41 -17.06 -5.10 -6.03
N ALA A 42 -17.48 -4.04 -6.73
CA ALA A 42 -18.84 -3.50 -6.63
C ALA A 42 -19.89 -4.53 -7.09
N ALA A 43 -19.58 -5.34 -8.10
CA ALA A 43 -20.46 -6.41 -8.57
C ALA A 43 -20.57 -7.59 -7.58
N VAL A 44 -19.47 -7.92 -6.87
CA VAL A 44 -19.44 -9.02 -5.88
C VAL A 44 -20.10 -8.62 -4.55
N GLY A 45 -20.11 -7.33 -4.20
CA GLY A 45 -20.80 -6.81 -3.01
C GLY A 45 -22.33 -6.84 -3.07
N GLY A 46 -22.92 -7.25 -4.20
CA GLY A 46 -24.37 -7.23 -4.49
C GLY A 46 -25.22 -8.31 -3.82
N GLY A 47 -24.84 -8.79 -2.64
CA GLY A 47 -25.60 -9.80 -1.87
C GLY A 47 -26.54 -9.25 -0.79
N GLY A 48 -26.52 -7.94 -0.50
CA GLY A 48 -27.38 -7.38 0.53
C GLY A 48 -27.39 -5.85 0.55
N ASP A 49 -28.43 -5.27 -0.03
CA ASP A 49 -29.11 -3.98 0.22
C ASP A 49 -28.38 -2.68 0.65
N ARG A 50 -27.06 -2.65 0.89
CA ARG A 50 -26.36 -1.47 1.42
C ARG A 50 -24.91 -1.29 0.98
N VAL A 51 -24.53 -1.74 -0.22
CA VAL A 51 -23.38 -1.10 -0.89
C VAL A 51 -23.93 0.18 -1.51
N GLY A 52 -23.89 1.27 -0.74
CA GLY A 52 -24.33 2.60 -1.18
C GLY A 52 -23.73 2.94 -2.55
N GLU A 53 -24.50 3.73 -3.32
CA GLU A 53 -24.11 4.29 -4.60
C GLU A 53 -22.60 4.57 -4.67
N LEU A 54 -21.98 4.15 -5.78
CA LEU A 54 -20.58 4.45 -6.09
C LEU A 54 -20.27 5.89 -5.66
N PRO A 55 -19.42 6.13 -4.65
CA PRO A 55 -19.21 7.48 -4.15
C PRO A 55 -18.48 8.35 -5.18
N LEU A 56 -17.95 7.77 -6.27
CA LEU A 56 -17.18 8.49 -7.29
C LEU A 56 -17.50 7.96 -8.70
N PRO A 57 -17.65 8.85 -9.70
CA PRO A 57 -17.86 8.45 -11.08
C PRO A 57 -16.62 7.72 -11.67
N PRO A 58 -16.79 6.80 -12.64
CA PRO A 58 -15.72 5.94 -13.16
C PRO A 58 -14.45 6.67 -13.65
N TRP A 59 -14.61 7.87 -14.23
CA TRP A 59 -13.48 8.68 -14.69
C TRP A 59 -12.61 9.20 -13.54
N LEU A 60 -13.19 9.40 -12.36
CA LEU A 60 -12.47 9.86 -11.17
C LEU A 60 -11.68 8.71 -10.53
N LEU A 61 -12.20 7.48 -10.63
CA LEU A 61 -11.47 6.26 -10.27
C LEU A 61 -10.26 6.02 -11.19
N GLN A 62 -10.38 6.30 -12.50
CA GLN A 62 -9.25 6.17 -13.44
C GLN A 62 -8.10 7.13 -13.12
N LYS A 63 -8.42 8.36 -12.67
CA LYS A 63 -7.42 9.38 -12.34
C LYS A 63 -6.84 9.19 -10.95
N ARG A 64 -7.67 8.87 -9.95
CA ARG A 64 -7.24 8.86 -8.54
C ARG A 64 -6.87 7.47 -8.04
N GLY A 65 -7.52 6.41 -8.52
CA GLY A 65 -7.38 5.05 -7.99
C GLY A 65 -8.61 4.61 -7.19
N VAL A 66 -8.50 3.46 -6.54
CA VAL A 66 -9.52 2.83 -5.68
C VAL A 66 -9.67 3.63 -4.39
N PRO A 67 -10.87 4.10 -4.02
CA PRO A 67 -11.09 4.77 -2.75
C PRO A 67 -10.83 3.79 -1.60
N VAL A 68 -10.12 4.27 -0.59
CA VAL A 68 -9.81 3.51 0.62
C VAL A 68 -10.18 4.30 1.87
N THR A 69 -10.47 3.59 2.96
CA THR A 69 -10.53 4.16 4.31
C THR A 69 -9.14 4.61 4.78
N ASP A 70 -9.06 5.24 5.95
CA ASP A 70 -7.78 5.51 6.59
C ASP A 70 -7.03 4.21 6.94
N THR A 71 -7.70 3.08 7.13
CA THR A 71 -7.06 1.77 7.34
C THR A 71 -6.63 1.07 6.04
N LEU A 72 -6.66 1.77 4.89
CA LEU A 72 -6.41 1.26 3.55
C LEU A 72 -7.40 0.18 3.07
N GLN A 73 -8.53 0.02 3.76
CA GLN A 73 -9.58 -0.93 3.37
C GLN A 73 -10.43 -0.34 2.25
N VAL A 74 -10.88 -1.19 1.34
CA VAL A 74 -11.88 -0.81 0.34
C VAL A 74 -13.24 -0.69 1.04
N PRO A 75 -13.95 0.45 0.92
CA PRO A 75 -15.26 0.63 1.55
C PRO A 75 -16.24 -0.49 1.18
N GLY A 76 -16.88 -1.10 2.18
CA GLY A 76 -17.78 -2.25 2.01
C GLY A 76 -17.09 -3.61 1.90
N CYS A 77 -15.75 -3.66 1.83
CA CYS A 77 -14.97 -4.88 1.73
C CYS A 77 -13.89 -4.93 2.84
N PRO A 78 -14.23 -5.32 4.08
CA PRO A 78 -13.32 -5.22 5.24
C PRO A 78 -12.07 -6.10 5.12
N CYS A 79 -12.09 -7.12 4.27
CA CYS A 79 -10.94 -8.01 4.05
C CYS A 79 -10.12 -7.63 2.80
N VAL A 80 -10.47 -6.53 2.12
CA VAL A 80 -9.79 -6.09 0.89
C VAL A 80 -9.07 -4.77 1.16
N PHE A 81 -7.78 -4.76 0.88
CA PHE A 81 -6.91 -3.60 1.06
C PHE A 81 -6.33 -3.15 -0.29
N ALA A 82 -6.15 -1.84 -0.48
CA ALA A 82 -5.49 -1.29 -1.65
C ALA A 82 -4.31 -0.40 -1.23
N CYS A 83 -3.21 -0.45 -1.99
CA CYS A 83 -1.97 0.26 -1.69
C CYS A 83 -1.24 0.69 -2.98
N GLY A 84 -0.28 1.60 -2.86
CA GLY A 84 0.48 2.14 -4.01
C GLY A 84 -0.39 2.82 -5.07
N ASP A 85 -0.02 2.68 -6.33
CA ASP A 85 -0.65 3.43 -7.43
C ASP A 85 -2.12 3.07 -7.64
N CYS A 86 -2.54 1.91 -7.12
CA CYS A 86 -3.92 1.45 -7.24
C CYS A 86 -4.87 2.15 -6.26
N MET A 87 -4.40 2.74 -5.15
CA MET A 87 -5.24 3.46 -4.21
C MET A 87 -5.39 4.94 -4.56
N ALA A 88 -6.54 5.51 -4.21
CA ALA A 88 -6.75 6.95 -4.18
C ALA A 88 -6.09 7.53 -2.93
N SER A 89 -5.01 8.28 -3.15
CA SER A 89 -4.24 8.91 -2.09
C SER A 89 -4.07 10.39 -2.37
N ALA A 90 -4.02 11.20 -1.30
CA ALA A 90 -3.64 12.60 -1.38
C ALA A 90 -2.11 12.78 -1.48
N PHE A 91 -1.34 11.70 -1.29
CA PHE A 91 0.11 11.69 -1.43
C PHE A 91 0.51 11.44 -2.88
N GLU A 92 1.69 11.94 -3.22
CA GLU A 92 2.31 11.69 -4.52
C GLU A 92 2.50 10.19 -4.75
N LYS A 93 2.22 9.74 -5.99
CA LYS A 93 2.36 8.33 -6.38
C LYS A 93 3.81 8.02 -6.71
N THR A 94 4.55 7.60 -5.70
CA THR A 94 5.95 7.22 -5.81
C THR A 94 6.15 5.78 -5.35
N ALA A 95 7.22 5.13 -5.81
CA ALA A 95 7.59 3.79 -5.32
C ALA A 95 7.73 3.77 -3.78
N TYR A 96 8.25 4.85 -3.19
CA TYR A 96 8.39 4.99 -1.74
C TYR A 96 7.04 4.98 -1.01
N THR A 97 6.09 5.81 -1.45
CA THR A 97 4.74 5.80 -0.85
C THR A 97 3.99 4.49 -1.09
N ALA A 98 4.22 3.84 -2.24
CA ALA A 98 3.68 2.52 -2.53
C ALA A 98 4.21 1.46 -1.55
N GLU A 99 5.50 1.47 -1.25
CA GLU A 99 6.11 0.57 -0.27
C GLU A 99 5.55 0.79 1.14
N LEU A 100 5.49 2.04 1.61
CA LEU A 100 4.95 2.37 2.94
C LEU A 100 3.48 1.93 3.09
N SER A 101 2.66 2.20 2.07
CA SER A 101 1.25 1.80 2.08
C SER A 101 1.07 0.29 1.97
N ALA A 102 1.91 -0.41 1.20
CA ALA A 102 1.89 -1.87 1.13
C ALA A 102 2.24 -2.51 2.48
N TRP A 103 3.22 -1.96 3.19
CA TRP A 103 3.60 -2.44 4.52
C TRP A 103 2.48 -2.27 5.55
N LEU A 104 1.82 -1.10 5.56
CA LEU A 104 0.66 -0.83 6.42
C LEU A 104 -0.52 -1.76 6.08
N ALA A 105 -0.83 -1.91 4.79
CA ALA A 105 -1.90 -2.80 4.32
C ALA A 105 -1.65 -4.27 4.73
N ALA A 106 -0.41 -4.75 4.62
CA ALA A 106 -0.05 -6.11 5.03
C ALA A 106 -0.27 -6.34 6.54
N ARG A 107 0.11 -5.37 7.39
CA ARG A 107 -0.14 -5.46 8.84
C ARG A 107 -1.63 -5.46 9.17
N ASN A 108 -2.40 -4.62 8.50
CA ASN A 108 -3.85 -4.58 8.70
C ASN A 108 -4.53 -5.87 8.22
N ALA A 109 -4.06 -6.46 7.12
CA ALA A 109 -4.56 -7.75 6.66
C ALA A 109 -4.30 -8.87 7.67
N LEU A 110 -3.10 -8.93 8.27
CA LEU A 110 -2.79 -9.89 9.33
C LEU A 110 -3.64 -9.66 10.59
N ALA A 111 -3.85 -8.42 10.99
CA ALA A 111 -4.73 -8.08 12.12
C ALA A 111 -6.18 -8.48 11.85
N ALA A 112 -6.67 -8.27 10.62
CA ALA A 112 -8.02 -8.67 10.21
C ALA A 112 -8.19 -10.20 10.20
N LEU A 113 -7.18 -10.96 9.74
CA LEU A 113 -7.17 -12.42 9.79
C LEU A 113 -7.17 -12.96 11.24
N ALA A 114 -6.44 -12.32 12.14
CA ALA A 114 -6.45 -12.69 13.56
C ALA A 114 -7.80 -12.37 14.24
N ALA A 115 -8.57 -11.44 13.69
CA ALA A 115 -9.88 -11.04 14.19
C ALA A 115 -11.03 -11.94 13.71
N THR A 116 -10.86 -12.66 12.60
CA THR A 116 -11.90 -13.55 12.09
C THR A 116 -12.07 -14.75 13.04
N PRO A 117 -13.26 -14.96 13.63
CA PRO A 117 -13.51 -16.16 14.42
C PRO A 117 -13.35 -17.39 13.53
N GLU A 118 -12.66 -18.42 14.04
CA GLU A 118 -12.50 -19.71 13.39
C GLU A 118 -13.86 -20.19 12.82
N PRO A 119 -13.94 -20.63 11.56
CA PRO A 119 -15.19 -21.09 10.94
C PRO A 119 -15.79 -22.37 11.58
N GLY A 120 -15.32 -22.80 12.75
CA GLY A 120 -15.74 -24.00 13.48
C GLY A 120 -16.92 -23.83 14.45
N GLY A 121 -17.56 -22.66 14.50
CA GLY A 121 -18.69 -22.38 15.40
C GLY A 121 -20.07 -22.60 14.79
N CYS A 122 -20.21 -23.36 13.70
CA CYS A 122 -21.50 -23.87 13.25
C CYS A 122 -21.94 -24.95 14.22
N GLY A 123 -22.34 -24.56 15.43
CA GLY A 123 -23.16 -25.39 16.28
C GLY A 123 -24.43 -25.68 15.50
N GLY A 124 -24.43 -26.80 14.78
CA GLY A 124 -25.62 -27.43 14.26
C GLY A 124 -26.53 -27.64 15.46
N GLY A 125 -27.45 -26.71 15.66
CA GLY A 125 -28.62 -26.90 16.49
C GLY A 125 -29.45 -27.96 15.79
N ASP A 126 -29.04 -29.22 15.97
CA ASP A 126 -29.83 -30.37 15.58
C ASP A 126 -31.05 -30.36 16.50
N GLY A 127 -32.14 -29.86 15.93
CA GLY A 127 -33.43 -29.80 16.57
C GLY A 127 -33.91 -31.21 16.89
N GLY A 128 -33.69 -31.62 18.13
CA GLY A 128 -34.58 -32.55 18.84
C GLY A 128 -34.25 -34.03 18.74
N ARG A 129 -34.05 -34.63 19.91
CA ARG A 129 -35.09 -35.49 20.50
C ARG A 129 -34.84 -35.69 21.99
N GLY A 130 -35.93 -35.64 22.74
CA GLY A 130 -35.94 -35.74 24.18
C GLY A 130 -35.39 -37.06 24.71
N GLY A 131 -34.81 -36.98 25.91
CA GLY A 131 -34.36 -38.11 26.70
C GLY A 131 -34.06 -37.62 28.11
N SER A 132 -35.08 -37.64 28.96
CA SER A 132 -34.97 -37.38 30.39
C SER A 132 -34.14 -38.47 31.08
N GLY A 133 -33.08 -38.09 31.78
CA GLY A 133 -32.43 -38.99 32.73
C GLY A 133 -31.05 -38.55 33.22
N GLY A 134 -30.94 -38.29 34.53
CA GLY A 134 -29.75 -38.70 35.29
C GLY A 134 -28.69 -37.65 35.62
N ARG A 135 -28.87 -37.02 36.78
CA ARG A 135 -27.88 -36.67 37.84
C ARG A 135 -26.38 -36.66 37.50
N GLY A 136 -25.77 -35.52 37.83
CA GLY A 136 -24.65 -35.44 38.78
C GLY A 136 -23.25 -35.56 38.20
N GLY A 137 -22.57 -34.43 37.98
CA GLY A 137 -21.17 -34.43 37.58
C GLY A 137 -20.53 -33.05 37.60
N ARG A 138 -19.90 -32.73 38.75
CA ARG A 138 -18.80 -31.79 38.99
C ARG A 138 -18.61 -30.64 38.00
N GLY A 139 -18.91 -29.43 38.49
CA GLY A 139 -18.41 -28.18 37.92
C GLY A 139 -16.88 -28.20 37.87
N GLY A 140 -16.35 -28.37 36.67
CA GLY A 140 -15.01 -27.93 36.34
C GLY A 140 -15.13 -26.49 35.87
N ASP A 141 -14.50 -25.58 36.61
CA ASP A 141 -14.31 -24.20 36.19
C ASP A 141 -13.50 -24.22 34.88
N VAL A 142 -14.20 -24.18 33.75
CA VAL A 142 -13.58 -23.98 32.44
C VAL A 142 -13.10 -22.53 32.48
N ALA A 143 -11.82 -22.35 32.78
CA ALA A 143 -11.17 -21.05 32.80
C ALA A 143 -11.55 -20.31 31.50
N ALA A 144 -12.31 -19.22 31.63
CA ALA A 144 -12.69 -18.37 30.53
C ALA A 144 -11.40 -17.95 29.83
N ALA A 145 -11.09 -18.59 28.70
CA ALA A 145 -9.94 -18.24 27.89
C ALA A 145 -10.04 -16.75 27.60
N ALA A 146 -9.07 -15.97 28.09
CA ALA A 146 -9.08 -14.53 27.93
C ALA A 146 -9.26 -14.24 26.44
N VAL A 147 -10.38 -13.60 26.09
CA VAL A 147 -10.66 -13.19 24.71
C VAL A 147 -9.58 -12.18 24.35
N VAL A 148 -8.52 -12.65 23.68
CA VAL A 148 -7.47 -11.80 23.13
C VAL A 148 -8.12 -10.97 22.04
N ARG A 149 -8.39 -9.70 22.35
CA ARG A 149 -8.94 -8.78 21.35
C ARG A 149 -7.89 -8.60 20.25
N PRO A 150 -8.29 -8.66 18.97
CA PRO A 150 -7.36 -8.41 17.88
C PRO A 150 -6.80 -6.98 18.01
N PRO A 151 -5.53 -6.77 17.60
CA PRO A 151 -4.95 -5.44 17.62
C PRO A 151 -5.74 -4.48 16.73
N PRO A 152 -5.84 -3.19 17.09
CA PRO A 152 -6.51 -2.20 16.27
C PRO A 152 -5.79 -2.06 14.92
N LEU A 153 -6.56 -1.82 13.86
CA LEU A 153 -6.02 -1.52 12.53
C LEU A 153 -5.26 -0.18 12.55
N LEU A 154 -4.18 -0.13 11.79
CA LEU A 154 -3.33 1.04 11.61
C LEU A 154 -3.95 1.99 10.58
N ARG A 155 -3.79 3.29 10.79
CA ARG A 155 -4.33 4.39 9.99
C ARG A 155 -3.26 5.05 9.12
N TRP A 156 -3.63 5.36 7.89
CA TRP A 156 -2.83 6.02 6.88
C TRP A 156 -3.21 7.50 6.77
N PRO A 157 -2.25 8.44 6.83
CA PRO A 157 -0.82 8.27 7.13
C PRO A 157 -0.51 8.29 8.65
N GLN A 158 -1.52 8.43 9.52
CA GLN A 158 -1.34 8.88 10.91
C GLN A 158 -0.54 7.92 11.79
N ASP A 159 -0.58 6.62 11.48
CA ASP A 159 0.17 5.60 12.22
C ASP A 159 1.53 5.30 11.59
N LEU A 160 1.89 5.88 10.43
CA LEU A 160 3.25 5.73 9.87
C LEU A 160 4.37 6.10 10.86
N PRO A 161 4.26 7.17 11.68
CA PRO A 161 5.22 7.43 12.77
C PRO A 161 5.49 6.24 13.69
N ARG A 162 4.45 5.46 14.01
CA ARG A 162 4.56 4.26 14.85
C ARG A 162 5.30 3.12 14.16
N LEU A 163 5.37 3.20 12.84
CA LEU A 163 5.96 2.21 11.96
C LEU A 163 7.39 2.57 11.58
N THR A 164 7.69 3.85 11.39
CA THR A 164 9.02 4.37 11.04
C THR A 164 9.79 4.90 12.25
N ALA A 165 9.24 4.73 13.46
CA ALA A 165 9.82 5.10 14.75
C ALA A 165 10.33 6.56 14.85
N GLY A 166 9.76 7.45 14.03
CA GLY A 166 10.02 8.89 14.02
C GLY A 166 8.75 9.70 14.30
N SER A 167 8.92 10.96 14.72
CA SER A 167 7.83 11.89 15.10
C SER A 167 7.11 12.56 13.91
N ALA A 168 7.56 12.32 12.68
CA ALA A 168 7.07 13.05 11.51
C ALA A 168 5.66 12.59 11.12
N LEU A 169 4.66 13.47 11.31
CA LEU A 169 3.25 13.25 10.95
C LEU A 169 3.01 12.97 9.45
N ARG A 170 4.01 13.16 8.59
CA ARG A 170 3.95 12.94 7.15
C ARG A 170 5.17 12.13 6.68
N PRO A 171 5.01 11.25 5.69
CA PRO A 171 6.14 10.63 5.02
C PRO A 171 7.09 11.73 4.49
N PRO A 172 8.41 11.56 4.61
CA PRO A 172 9.35 12.51 4.00
C PRO A 172 9.16 12.52 2.48
N SER A 173 9.35 13.69 1.88
CA SER A 173 9.41 13.80 0.42
C SER A 173 10.78 13.31 -0.03
N VAL A 174 10.83 12.15 -0.69
CA VAL A 174 12.08 11.60 -1.21
C VAL A 174 11.92 11.31 -2.70
N GLN A 175 12.72 11.99 -3.52
CA GLN A 175 12.72 11.81 -4.96
C GLN A 175 14.16 11.78 -5.46
N CYS A 176 14.50 10.79 -6.28
CA CYS A 176 15.81 10.70 -6.88
C CYS A 176 15.68 10.48 -8.39
N VAL A 177 16.12 11.46 -9.17
CA VAL A 177 16.07 11.47 -10.63
C VAL A 177 17.47 11.35 -11.18
N SER A 178 17.75 10.30 -11.95
CA SER A 178 19.03 10.14 -12.65
C SER A 178 19.06 11.01 -13.91
N LEU A 179 20.12 11.80 -14.08
CA LEU A 179 20.39 12.60 -15.27
C LEU A 179 21.51 11.97 -16.11
N HIS A 180 21.43 10.64 -16.34
CA HIS A 180 22.46 9.76 -16.91
C HIS A 180 23.35 9.08 -15.85
N ARG A 181 24.47 8.45 -16.27
CA ARG A 181 25.26 7.49 -15.47
C ARG A 181 25.88 8.06 -14.19
N TRP A 182 26.30 9.32 -14.22
CA TRP A 182 27.10 9.94 -13.14
C TRP A 182 26.52 11.25 -12.61
N ASP A 183 25.29 11.56 -12.99
CA ASP A 183 24.62 12.79 -12.58
C ASP A 183 23.17 12.48 -12.18
N GLY A 184 22.63 13.30 -11.30
CA GLY A 184 21.29 13.15 -10.78
C GLY A 184 20.89 14.27 -9.86
N VAL A 185 19.61 14.29 -9.53
CA VAL A 185 19.01 15.20 -8.56
C VAL A 185 18.35 14.34 -7.49
N LEU A 186 18.72 14.57 -6.23
CA LEU A 186 18.10 13.94 -5.07
C LEU A 186 17.45 15.04 -4.23
N GLN A 187 16.15 14.95 -4.06
CA GLN A 187 15.40 15.75 -3.10
C GLN A 187 15.09 14.89 -1.88
N PHE A 188 15.40 15.42 -0.69
CA PHE A 188 14.99 14.88 0.60
C PHE A 188 14.40 16.00 1.44
N ASN A 189 13.08 16.05 1.55
CA ASN A 189 12.32 17.19 2.10
C ASN A 189 12.72 18.51 1.40
N ASN A 190 13.32 19.44 2.15
CA ASN A 190 13.78 20.75 1.65
C ASN A 190 15.25 20.72 1.19
N LEU A 191 15.96 19.60 1.35
CA LEU A 191 17.33 19.43 0.86
C LEU A 191 17.32 18.96 -0.58
N ILE A 192 18.03 19.67 -1.45
CA ILE A 192 18.25 19.28 -2.85
C ILE A 192 19.75 19.10 -3.06
N LEU A 193 20.13 17.91 -3.53
CA LEU A 193 21.49 17.56 -3.90
C LEU A 193 21.55 17.29 -5.40
N THR A 194 22.65 17.68 -6.04
CA THR A 194 22.90 17.47 -7.49
C THR A 194 24.26 16.82 -7.72
N GLY A 195 24.50 16.27 -8.91
CA GLY A 195 25.80 15.71 -9.31
C GLY A 195 25.94 14.22 -9.01
N ILE A 196 27.18 13.81 -8.71
CA ILE A 196 27.55 12.39 -8.54
C ILE A 196 26.94 11.74 -7.29
N ILE A 197 26.72 12.52 -6.23
CA ILE A 197 26.19 12.00 -4.95
C ILE A 197 24.79 11.39 -5.16
N PRO A 198 23.80 12.10 -5.74
CA PRO A 198 22.52 11.52 -6.14
C PRO A 198 22.62 10.29 -7.04
N ALA A 199 23.53 10.27 -8.02
CA ALA A 199 23.67 9.13 -8.94
C ALA A 199 24.12 7.85 -8.22
N VAL A 200 25.07 7.99 -7.28
CA VAL A 200 25.50 6.89 -6.41
C VAL A 200 24.36 6.45 -5.49
N ALA A 201 23.67 7.41 -4.86
CA ALA A 201 22.53 7.11 -4.00
C ALA A 201 21.44 6.32 -4.74
N LYS A 202 21.07 6.75 -5.96
CA LYS A 202 20.11 6.03 -6.82
C LYS A 202 20.53 4.59 -7.09
N SER A 203 21.80 4.39 -7.45
CA SER A 203 22.34 3.07 -7.75
C SER A 203 22.28 2.13 -6.54
N LEU A 204 22.54 2.66 -5.33
CA LEU A 204 22.41 1.91 -4.09
C LEU A 204 20.95 1.54 -3.80
N ILE A 205 20.03 2.50 -3.92
CA ILE A 205 18.59 2.28 -3.72
C ILE A 205 18.09 1.17 -4.65
N ASP A 206 18.39 1.26 -5.96
CA ASP A 206 17.95 0.26 -6.93
C ASP A 206 18.53 -1.13 -6.63
N ALA A 207 19.82 -1.19 -6.27
CA ALA A 207 20.47 -2.45 -5.92
C ALA A 207 19.87 -3.08 -4.66
N TRP A 208 19.49 -2.27 -3.68
CA TRP A 208 18.85 -2.73 -2.45
C TRP A 208 17.42 -3.21 -2.70
N CYS A 209 16.58 -2.42 -3.38
CA CYS A 209 15.22 -2.82 -3.72
C CYS A 209 15.20 -4.13 -4.54
N THR A 210 16.10 -4.24 -5.52
CA THR A 210 16.22 -5.46 -6.35
C THR A 210 16.62 -6.68 -5.51
N ARG A 211 17.56 -6.52 -4.57
CA ARG A 211 18.02 -7.62 -3.71
C ARG A 211 17.01 -7.99 -2.62
N ALA A 212 16.30 -7.02 -2.06
CA ALA A 212 15.20 -7.26 -1.13
C ALA A 212 14.11 -8.10 -1.83
N ALA A 213 13.75 -7.74 -3.07
CA ALA A 213 12.78 -8.48 -3.87
C ALA A 213 13.25 -9.90 -4.26
N ALA A 214 14.55 -10.09 -4.53
CA ALA A 214 15.12 -11.40 -4.86
C ALA A 214 15.12 -12.40 -3.68
N GLY A 215 14.95 -11.92 -2.44
CA GLY A 215 14.96 -12.76 -1.25
C GLY A 215 16.35 -13.30 -0.87
N GLY A 216 16.37 -14.33 -0.02
CA GLY A 216 17.61 -14.91 0.52
C GLY A 216 18.09 -14.28 1.82
N TRP A 217 19.17 -14.82 2.39
CA TRP A 217 19.72 -14.34 3.67
C TRP A 217 20.39 -12.97 3.52
N LEU A 218 21.11 -12.74 2.41
CA LEU A 218 21.74 -11.45 2.12
C LEU A 218 20.69 -10.38 1.82
N GLY A 219 19.62 -10.73 1.09
CA GLY A 219 18.47 -9.86 0.86
C GLY A 219 17.83 -9.42 2.17
N ARG A 220 17.58 -10.36 3.10
CA ARG A 220 17.06 -10.05 4.44
C ARG A 220 17.98 -9.14 5.25
N LEU A 221 19.29 -9.37 5.22
CA LEU A 221 20.26 -8.54 5.95
C LEU A 221 20.32 -7.12 5.37
N LEU A 222 20.27 -6.99 4.04
CA LEU A 222 20.17 -5.70 3.37
C LEU A 222 18.83 -5.00 3.64
N SER A 223 17.72 -5.74 3.72
CA SER A 223 16.43 -5.18 4.14
C SER A 223 16.49 -4.63 5.55
N LEU A 224 17.12 -5.34 6.50
CA LEU A 224 17.31 -4.82 7.86
C LEU A 224 18.20 -3.56 7.88
N ALA A 225 19.26 -3.54 7.08
CA ALA A 225 20.11 -2.36 6.95
C ALA A 225 19.37 -1.18 6.31
N TRP A 226 18.49 -1.46 5.34
CA TRP A 226 17.60 -0.47 4.72
C TRP A 226 16.57 0.04 5.71
N ASP A 227 15.91 -0.82 6.48
CA ASP A 227 14.96 -0.43 7.53
C ASP A 227 15.65 0.49 8.55
N ALA A 228 16.89 0.15 8.95
CA ALA A 228 17.71 0.98 9.83
C ALA A 228 18.12 2.31 9.16
N ASN A 229 18.38 2.32 7.85
CA ASN A 229 18.69 3.54 7.10
C ASN A 229 17.46 4.45 6.98
N VAL A 230 16.31 3.90 6.56
CA VAL A 230 15.04 4.61 6.51
C VAL A 230 14.68 5.16 7.89
N TYR A 231 14.89 4.37 8.94
CA TYR A 231 14.75 4.83 10.32
C TYR A 231 15.66 6.02 10.63
N ALA A 232 16.97 5.88 10.40
CA ALA A 232 17.93 6.94 10.68
C ALA A 232 17.65 8.21 9.86
N SER A 233 17.29 8.08 8.58
CA SER A 233 16.92 9.18 7.71
C SER A 233 15.61 9.86 8.13
N THR A 234 14.64 9.09 8.62
CA THR A 234 13.37 9.66 9.15
C THR A 234 13.64 10.44 10.43
N VAL A 235 14.43 9.88 11.35
CA VAL A 235 14.82 10.56 12.60
C VAL A 235 15.65 11.81 12.30
N ALA A 236 16.71 11.69 11.50
CA ALA A 236 17.53 12.83 11.09
C ALA A 236 16.70 13.87 10.34
N GLY A 237 15.79 13.44 9.47
CA GLY A 237 14.83 14.30 8.77
C GLY A 237 13.98 15.11 9.74
N SER A 238 13.43 14.46 10.77
CA SER A 238 12.60 15.11 11.78
C SER A 238 13.36 16.08 12.69
N VAL A 239 14.67 15.88 12.87
CA VAL A 239 15.51 16.72 13.75
C VAL A 239 16.17 17.88 12.99
N VAL A 240 16.60 17.63 11.76
CA VAL A 240 17.40 18.59 10.96
C VAL A 240 16.51 19.47 10.08
N PHE A 241 15.35 18.98 9.67
CA PHE A 241 14.46 19.67 8.73
C PHE A 241 13.02 19.83 9.25
N SER A 242 12.83 19.80 10.58
CA SER A 242 11.58 20.31 11.16
C SER A 242 11.62 21.84 11.16
N GLU A 243 10.98 22.43 10.14
CA GLU A 243 10.33 23.73 10.28
C GLU A 243 8.88 23.52 10.74
#